data_AF-A0AAW0D3E1-F1
#
_entry.id   AF-A0AAW0D3E1-F1
#
_cell.length_a   1.000
_cell.length_b   1.000
_cell.length_c   1.000
_cell.angle_alpha   90.00
_cell.angle_beta   90.00
_cell.angle_gamma   90.00
#
_symmetry.space_group_name_H-M   'P 1'
#
loop_
_entity.id
_entity.type
_entity.pdbx_description
1 polymer ?
#
loop_
_entity_poly.entity_id
_entity_poly.type
_entity_poly.pdbx_seq_one_letter_code
_entity_poly.pdbx_strand_id
1 'polypeptide(L)'
;MSTIFRRAAQNVSRTRLFSSSVVSRKDLVQDLYLRELKAYKPAPVPKDAHVGSVKQYSAPAAPKAPSLPSDLAAELSAFDASEPTLATAPKPVSSSSADTVSGADAYLDFLEQDLPKREEHHH
;
A
#
# COMPACT_ATOMS: atom_id res chain seq x y z
N MET A 1 -6.77 -102.93 -43.61
CA MET A 1 -6.14 -102.18 -42.50
C MET A 1 -5.84 -100.77 -42.98
N SER A 2 -6.69 -99.83 -42.59
CA SER A 2 -6.75 -98.48 -43.15
C SER A 2 -5.59 -97.60 -42.70
N THR A 3 -5.12 -96.78 -43.64
CA THR A 3 -4.00 -95.85 -43.56
C THR A 3 -4.17 -94.80 -42.45
N ILE A 4 -3.36 -94.94 -41.40
CA ILE A 4 -2.97 -93.82 -40.54
C ILE A 4 -1.94 -93.02 -41.33
N PHE A 5 -2.21 -91.76 -41.62
CA PHE A 5 -1.28 -90.64 -41.38
C PHE A 5 -1.91 -89.33 -41.86
N ARG A 6 -1.69 -88.31 -41.01
CA ARG A 6 -1.57 -86.91 -41.41
C ARG A 6 -2.88 -86.13 -41.63
N ARG A 7 -3.51 -85.74 -40.52
CA ARG A 7 -4.11 -84.40 -40.38
C ARG A 7 -3.91 -83.82 -38.98
N ALA A 8 -2.68 -83.81 -38.50
CA ALA A 8 -2.26 -82.93 -37.41
C ALA A 8 -1.50 -81.74 -38.01
N ALA A 9 -2.22 -80.85 -38.71
CA ALA A 9 -1.76 -79.51 -39.11
C ALA A 9 -2.82 -78.84 -40.00
N GLN A 10 -3.96 -78.42 -39.43
CA GLN A 10 -4.91 -77.56 -40.15
C GLN A 10 -5.23 -76.27 -39.39
N ASN A 11 -4.78 -76.12 -38.14
CA ASN A 11 -4.85 -74.85 -37.42
C ASN A 11 -3.45 -74.31 -37.14
N VAL A 12 -2.61 -74.20 -38.18
CA VAL A 12 -1.60 -73.15 -38.15
C VAL A 12 -2.39 -71.86 -38.35
N SER A 13 -2.85 -71.27 -37.25
CA SER A 13 -3.26 -69.87 -37.25
C SER A 13 -2.13 -69.12 -37.92
N ARG A 14 -2.34 -68.70 -39.17
CA ARG A 14 -1.45 -67.76 -39.83
C ARG A 14 -1.62 -66.45 -39.09
N THR A 15 -0.95 -66.34 -37.94
CA THR A 15 -0.69 -65.06 -37.31
C THR A 15 0.14 -64.31 -38.35
N ARG A 16 -0.52 -63.38 -39.07
CA ARG A 16 0.20 -62.40 -39.85
C ARG A 16 0.96 -61.57 -38.83
N LEU A 17 2.22 -61.93 -38.60
CA LEU A 17 3.15 -61.15 -37.80
C LEU A 17 3.37 -59.84 -38.56
N PHE A 18 2.52 -58.84 -38.30
CA PHE A 18 2.83 -57.48 -38.68
C PHE A 18 4.03 -57.06 -37.84
N SER A 19 5.23 -57.23 -38.40
CA SER A 19 6.40 -56.55 -37.89
C SER A 19 6.19 -55.06 -38.15
N SER A 20 5.59 -54.37 -37.19
CA SER A 20 5.56 -52.92 -37.17
C SER A 20 6.96 -52.46 -36.75
N SER A 21 7.90 -52.49 -37.70
CA SER A 21 9.14 -51.74 -37.56
C SER A 21 8.82 -50.25 -37.68
N VAL A 22 8.21 -49.67 -36.64
CA VAL A 22 7.95 -48.23 -36.47
C VAL A 22 9.27 -47.48 -36.19
N VAL A 23 10.41 -48.03 -36.61
CA VAL A 23 11.73 -47.47 -36.33
C VAL A 23 12.20 -46.51 -37.44
N SER A 24 11.60 -46.52 -38.64
CA SER A 24 12.24 -45.89 -39.82
C SER A 24 11.72 -44.51 -40.25
N ARG A 25 10.78 -43.88 -39.54
CA ARG A 25 10.38 -42.49 -39.85
C ARG A 25 10.58 -41.58 -38.65
N LYS A 26 11.82 -41.56 -38.13
CA LYS A 26 12.25 -40.47 -37.26
C LYS A 26 12.43 -39.23 -38.13
N ASP A 27 11.68 -38.19 -37.82
CA ASP A 27 11.85 -36.88 -38.43
C ASP A 27 13.14 -36.26 -37.87
N LEU A 28 14.17 -36.23 -38.71
CA LEU A 28 15.48 -35.72 -38.34
C LEU A 28 15.44 -34.24 -37.96
N VAL A 29 14.51 -33.47 -38.53
CA VAL A 29 14.34 -32.04 -38.22
C VAL A 29 13.74 -31.90 -36.83
N GLN A 30 12.73 -32.70 -36.51
CA GLN A 30 12.12 -32.72 -35.18
C GLN A 30 13.12 -33.15 -34.09
N ASP A 31 13.90 -34.19 -34.38
CA ASP A 31 14.92 -34.68 -33.44
C ASP A 31 16.04 -33.67 -33.22
N LEU A 32 16.50 -32.98 -34.27
CA LEU A 32 17.49 -31.90 -34.16
C LEU A 32 16.94 -30.74 -33.33
N TYR A 33 15.73 -30.28 -33.62
CA TYR A 33 15.06 -29.21 -32.88
C TYR A 33 14.92 -29.54 -31.39
N LEU A 34 14.44 -30.74 -31.06
CA LEU A 34 14.30 -31.19 -29.67
C LEU A 34 15.65 -31.33 -28.96
N ARG A 35 16.72 -31.70 -29.68
CA ARG A 35 18.07 -31.75 -29.12
C ARG A 35 18.61 -30.36 -28.82
N GLU A 36 18.41 -29.39 -29.70
CA GLU A 36 18.84 -28.01 -29.49
C GLU A 36 18.06 -27.36 -28.34
N LEU A 37 16.75 -27.54 -28.26
CA LEU A 37 15.94 -27.05 -27.13
C LEU A 37 16.40 -27.64 -25.79
N LYS A 38 16.69 -28.94 -25.74
CA LYS A 38 17.17 -29.60 -24.52
C LYS A 38 18.61 -29.24 -24.17
N ALA A 39 19.45 -28.96 -25.17
CA ALA A 39 20.82 -28.51 -24.98
C ALA A 39 20.90 -27.02 -24.63
N TYR A 40 19.86 -26.25 -24.93
CA TYR A 40 19.82 -24.83 -24.64
C TYR A 40 19.83 -24.60 -23.12
N LYS A 41 20.91 -23.99 -22.66
CA LYS A 41 21.03 -23.45 -21.31
C LYS A 41 20.80 -21.95 -21.42
N PRO A 42 19.70 -21.40 -20.88
CA PRO A 42 19.50 -19.96 -20.89
C PRO A 42 20.69 -19.27 -20.22
N ALA A 43 21.12 -18.16 -20.80
CA ALA A 43 22.16 -17.33 -20.21
C ALA A 43 21.75 -16.98 -18.77
N PRO A 44 22.68 -17.10 -17.80
CA PRO A 44 22.36 -16.79 -16.41
C PRO A 44 21.88 -15.35 -16.33
N VAL A 45 20.69 -15.16 -15.75
CA VAL A 45 20.15 -13.82 -15.52
C VAL A 45 21.15 -13.07 -14.65
N PRO A 46 21.73 -11.96 -15.12
CA PRO A 46 22.69 -11.21 -14.34
C PRO A 46 22.00 -10.78 -13.05
N LYS A 47 22.68 -10.94 -11.90
CA LYS A 47 22.12 -10.61 -10.59
C LYS A 47 21.63 -9.16 -10.52
N ASP A 48 22.22 -8.30 -11.35
CA ASP A 48 21.91 -6.88 -11.47
C ASP A 48 20.98 -6.53 -12.65
N ALA A 49 20.19 -7.47 -13.17
CA ALA A 49 19.24 -7.22 -14.27
C ALA A 49 18.22 -6.09 -13.99
N HIS A 50 18.09 -5.68 -12.72
CA HIS A 50 17.25 -4.59 -12.26
C HIS A 50 17.97 -3.22 -12.26
N VAL A 51 19.30 -3.20 -12.33
CA VAL A 51 20.12 -1.98 -12.36
C VAL A 51 20.07 -1.39 -13.77
N GLY A 52 19.07 -0.53 -14.03
CA GLY A 52 18.85 0.12 -15.33
C GLY A 52 17.40 0.08 -15.80
N SER A 53 16.65 -0.95 -15.37
CA SER A 53 15.21 -1.05 -15.62
C SER A 53 14.38 -0.30 -14.57
N VAL A 54 14.94 -0.08 -13.38
CA VAL A 54 14.24 0.55 -12.25
C VAL A 54 15.00 1.78 -11.78
N LYS A 55 14.27 2.86 -11.49
CA LYS A 55 14.83 4.05 -10.84
C LYS A 55 15.25 3.70 -9.42
N GLN A 56 16.50 3.96 -9.08
CA GLN A 56 17.03 3.73 -7.73
C GLN A 56 16.43 4.75 -6.77
N TYR A 57 15.74 4.27 -5.74
CA TYR A 57 15.20 5.10 -4.67
C TYR A 57 16.09 4.98 -3.45
N SER A 58 16.73 6.07 -3.05
CA SER A 58 17.40 6.20 -1.76
C SER A 58 16.54 7.01 -0.82
N ALA A 59 16.54 6.66 0.46
CA ALA A 59 15.95 7.51 1.48
C ALA A 59 16.64 8.89 1.47
N PRO A 60 15.88 9.99 1.52
CA PRO A 60 16.47 11.32 1.67
C PRO A 60 17.24 11.39 2.99
N ALA A 61 18.33 12.16 3.00
CA ALA A 61 19.10 12.37 4.22
C ALA A 61 18.21 12.92 5.34
N ALA A 62 18.46 12.47 6.57
CA ALA A 62 17.71 12.92 7.73
C ALA A 62 17.76 14.46 7.83
N PRO A 63 16.62 15.12 8.13
CA PRO A 63 16.57 16.56 8.19
C PRO A 63 17.53 17.06 9.27
N LYS A 64 18.37 18.03 8.92
CA LYS A 64 19.23 18.69 9.89
C LYS A 64 18.35 19.48 10.85
N ALA A 65 18.51 19.25 12.15
CA ALA A 65 17.83 20.04 13.17
C ALA A 65 18.15 21.53 12.96
N PRO A 66 17.17 22.43 13.07
CA PRO A 66 17.42 23.86 12.96
C PRO A 66 18.43 24.27 14.03
N SER A 67 19.46 25.02 13.64
CA SER A 67 20.40 25.56 14.62
C SER A 67 19.66 26.58 15.47
N LEU A 68 19.82 26.48 16.80
CA LEU A 68 19.39 27.54 17.69
C LEU A 68 20.10 28.85 17.29
N PRO A 69 19.41 29.99 17.28
CA PRO A 69 20.07 31.27 17.10
C PRO A 69 21.10 31.44 18.23
N SER A 70 22.27 31.99 17.89
CA SER A 70 23.39 32.10 18.83
C SER A 70 23.14 33.09 19.96
N ASP A 71 22.11 33.94 19.85
CA ASP A 71 21.80 35.02 20.78
C ASP A 71 20.38 34.95 21.34
N LEU A 72 20.01 33.76 21.84
CA LEU A 72 18.74 33.55 22.54
C LEU A 72 18.57 34.46 23.76
N ALA A 73 19.68 34.88 24.38
CA ALA A 73 19.64 35.74 25.58
C ALA A 73 19.15 37.15 25.24
N ALA A 74 19.64 37.76 24.15
CA ALA A 74 19.15 39.06 23.72
C ALA A 74 17.68 38.99 23.26
N GLU A 75 17.31 37.94 22.51
CA GLU A 75 15.94 37.74 22.03
C GLU A 75 14.93 37.55 23.19
N LEU A 76 15.30 36.79 24.23
CA LEU A 76 14.49 36.65 25.44
C LEU A 76 14.35 37.98 26.17
N SER A 77 15.45 38.73 26.33
CA SER A 77 15.40 40.04 26.99
C SER A 77 14.54 41.05 26.23
N ALA A 78 14.54 41.00 24.90
CA ALA A 78 13.71 41.84 24.05
C ALA A 78 12.23 41.44 24.12
N PHE A 79 11.93 40.14 24.22
CA PHE A 79 10.57 39.65 24.42
C PHE A 79 10.03 40.03 25.79
N ASP A 80 10.82 39.86 26.85
CA ASP A 80 10.44 40.24 28.22
C ASP A 80 10.24 41.76 28.36
N ALA A 81 11.03 42.56 27.63
CA ALA A 81 10.88 44.01 27.56
C ALA A 81 9.69 44.46 26.69
N SER A 82 9.13 43.57 25.86
CA SER A 82 7.96 43.88 25.04
C SER A 82 6.68 43.67 25.85
N GLU A 83 6.08 44.77 26.31
CA GLU A 83 4.71 44.69 26.82
C GLU A 83 3.73 44.45 25.64
N PRO A 84 2.76 43.55 25.78
CA PRO A 84 1.77 43.33 24.75
C PRO A 84 0.98 44.63 24.54
N THR A 85 0.91 45.10 23.29
CA THR A 85 0.02 46.20 22.93
C THR A 85 -1.43 45.72 23.07
N LEU A 86 -1.98 45.79 24.28
CA LEU A 86 -3.41 45.89 24.46
C LEU A 86 -3.81 47.13 23.64
N ALA A 87 -4.57 46.90 22.56
CA ALA A 87 -5.17 47.98 21.81
C ALA A 87 -5.78 48.95 22.83
N THR A 88 -5.29 50.20 22.83
CA THR A 88 -5.85 51.25 23.66
C THR A 88 -7.32 51.36 23.28
N ALA A 89 -8.18 50.76 24.10
CA ALA A 89 -9.57 51.14 24.14
C ALA A 89 -9.60 52.60 24.62
N PRO A 90 -10.27 53.52 23.91
CA PRO A 90 -10.38 54.90 24.37
C PRO A 90 -11.02 54.89 25.77
N LYS A 91 -10.38 55.59 26.72
CA LYS A 91 -10.95 55.85 28.06
C LYS A 91 -12.40 56.36 27.88
N PRO A 92 -13.42 55.68 28.43
CA PRO A 92 -14.78 56.15 28.32
C PRO A 92 -14.92 57.40 29.20
N VAL A 93 -14.95 58.56 28.56
CA VAL A 93 -15.56 59.76 29.11
C VAL A 93 -17.03 59.45 29.36
N SER A 94 -17.49 59.75 30.57
CA SER A 94 -18.88 59.62 30.99
C SER A 94 -19.81 60.31 29.98
N SER A 95 -20.56 59.51 29.23
CA SER A 95 -21.78 59.96 28.55
C SER A 95 -22.86 58.92 28.83
N SER A 96 -23.79 59.30 29.71
CA SER A 96 -25.04 58.63 29.96
C SER A 96 -25.85 58.48 28.66
N SER A 97 -26.18 57.24 28.28
CA SER A 97 -27.32 56.95 27.40
C SER A 97 -27.70 55.47 27.46
N ALA A 98 -28.80 55.23 28.17
CA ALA A 98 -29.89 54.28 27.90
C ALA A 98 -29.60 52.92 27.23
N ASP A 99 -30.00 51.87 27.94
CA ASP A 99 -30.66 50.65 27.45
C ASP A 99 -30.11 50.02 26.17
N THR A 100 -29.04 49.24 26.32
CA THR A 100 -28.90 48.00 25.56
C THR A 100 -28.35 46.93 26.48
N VAL A 101 -29.22 46.02 26.95
CA VAL A 101 -28.82 44.75 27.56
C VAL A 101 -28.22 43.90 26.44
N SER A 102 -26.97 44.19 26.08
CA SER A 102 -26.24 43.48 25.04
C SER A 102 -24.78 43.36 25.43
N GLY A 103 -24.33 42.12 25.62
CA GLY A 103 -22.97 41.79 25.97
C GLY A 103 -22.85 41.08 27.31
N ALA A 104 -21.79 41.40 28.05
CA ALA A 104 -21.38 40.70 29.26
C ALA A 104 -22.45 40.74 30.37
N ASP A 105 -23.11 41.88 30.57
CA ASP A 105 -24.11 42.04 31.63
C ASP A 105 -25.34 41.14 31.40
N ALA A 106 -25.77 41.00 30.14
CA ALA A 106 -26.85 40.08 29.76
C ALA A 106 -26.49 38.60 29.97
N TYR A 107 -25.20 38.27 29.80
CA TYR A 107 -24.70 36.91 29.98
C TYR A 107 -24.55 36.55 31.46
N LEU A 108 -24.12 37.50 32.30
CA LEU A 108 -24.05 37.31 33.74
C LEU A 108 -25.45 37.14 34.34
N ASP A 109 -26.42 37.96 33.95
CA ASP A 109 -27.81 37.82 34.38
C ASP A 109 -28.41 36.45 33.99
N PHE A 110 -28.06 35.91 32.81
CA PHE A 110 -28.50 34.58 32.39
C PHE A 110 -27.88 33.46 33.22
N LEU A 111 -26.61 33.58 33.61
CA LEU A 111 -25.94 32.58 34.44
C LEU A 111 -26.43 32.60 35.90
N GLU A 112 -26.87 33.75 36.39
CA GLU A 112 -27.42 33.91 37.74
C GLU A 112 -28.88 33.45 37.87
N GLN A 113 -29.58 33.23 36.74
CA GLN A 113 -30.94 32.70 36.77
C GLN A 113 -30.98 31.23 37.20
N ASP A 114 -31.67 30.95 38.31
CA ASP A 114 -31.92 29.60 38.79
C ASP A 114 -32.68 28.76 37.74
N LEU A 115 -32.26 27.51 37.55
CA LEU A 115 -32.98 26.55 36.71
C LEU A 115 -34.41 26.36 37.22
N PRO A 116 -35.43 26.27 36.33
CA PRO A 116 -36.81 26.08 36.76
C PRO A 116 -36.93 24.81 37.60
N LYS A 117 -37.54 24.92 38.78
CA LYS A 117 -37.82 23.77 39.65
C LYS A 117 -38.67 22.77 38.86
N ARG A 118 -38.27 21.50 38.84
CA ARG A 118 -39.07 20.42 38.22
C ARG A 118 -40.45 20.43 38.88
N GLU A 119 -41.49 20.73 38.11
CA GLU A 119 -42.86 20.53 38.56
C GLU A 119 -43.11 19.01 38.62
N GLU A 120 -43.18 18.46 39.84
CA GLU A 120 -43.66 17.09 40.03
C GLU A 120 -45.16 17.08 39.77
N HIS A 121 -45.57 16.68 38.56
CA HIS A 121 -46.97 16.40 38.25
C HIS A 121 -47.41 15.13 39.00
N HIS A 122 -47.79 15.27 40.26
CA HIS A 122 -48.56 14.25 40.97
C HIS A 122 -50.05 14.41 40.65
N HIS A 123 -50.53 13.64 39.67
CA HIS A 123 -51.93 13.23 39.52
C HIS A 123 -51.99 11.75 39.15
#